data_AF-A0A351DUX8-F1
#
_entry.id   AF-A0A351DUX8-F1
#
_cell.length_a   1.000
_cell.length_b   1.000
_cell.length_c   1.000
_cell.angle_alpha   90.00
_cell.angle_beta   90.00
_cell.angle_gamma   90.00
#
_symmetry.space_group_name_H-M   'P 1'
#
loop_
_entity.id
_entity.type
_entity.pdbx_description
1 polymer ?
#
loop_
_entity_poly.entity_id
_entity_poly.type
_entity_poly.pdbx_seq_one_letter_code
_entity_poly.pdbx_strand_id
1 'polypeptide(L)'
;MRFADVAGHQVLASTWRNAVSSGRVAHAQLLDGPEGSGTLALARAYAQYLTCEQPSADDSCGVCKSCLAHRQLQHPDVHWCFPSFKADGADKATTEPHQKTWREALLASPSLGLEDWLEALGADRKQLFISVDEALEVNRKL
;
A
#
# COMPACT_ATOMS: atom_id res chain seq x y z
N MET A 1 3.00 -9.57 -1.13
CA MET A 1 2.66 -10.03 0.23
C MET A 1 1.41 -10.87 0.15
N ARG A 2 1.39 -12.01 0.81
CA ARG A 2 0.24 -12.92 0.90
C ARG A 2 -0.49 -12.73 2.22
N PHE A 3 -1.74 -13.19 2.33
CA PHE A 3 -2.45 -13.17 3.61
C PHE A 3 -1.74 -14.00 4.68
N ALA A 4 -1.17 -15.13 4.29
CA ALA A 4 -0.37 -15.98 5.19
C ALA A 4 0.89 -15.29 5.75
N ASP A 5 1.38 -14.22 5.10
CA ASP A 5 2.55 -13.48 5.56
C ASP A 5 2.18 -12.40 6.60
N VAL A 6 0.88 -12.13 6.82
CA VAL A 6 0.38 -11.10 7.74
C VAL A 6 0.14 -11.72 9.11
N ALA A 7 0.74 -11.15 10.15
CA ALA A 7 0.49 -11.56 11.53
C ALA A 7 -0.93 -11.15 11.97
N GLY A 8 -1.74 -12.12 12.38
CA GLY A 8 -3.10 -11.87 12.87
C GLY A 8 -4.14 -11.68 11.75
N HIS A 9 -5.25 -11.00 12.07
CA HIS A 9 -6.31 -10.60 11.13
C HIS A 9 -6.97 -11.71 10.29
N GLN A 10 -6.90 -12.97 10.72
CA GLN A 10 -7.46 -14.11 9.97
C GLN A 10 -8.95 -13.95 9.66
N VAL A 11 -9.72 -13.41 10.61
CA VAL A 11 -11.16 -13.15 10.42
C VAL A 11 -11.37 -12.15 9.29
N LEU A 12 -10.69 -10.99 9.32
CA LEU A 12 -10.83 -9.97 8.29
C LEU A 12 -10.34 -10.46 6.92
N ALA A 13 -9.22 -11.18 6.88
CA ALA A 13 -8.72 -11.81 5.66
C ALA A 13 -9.76 -12.78 5.06
N SER A 14 -10.43 -13.59 5.88
CA SER A 14 -11.50 -14.48 5.41
C SER A 14 -12.71 -13.73 4.86
N THR A 15 -13.13 -12.63 5.51
CA THR A 15 -14.21 -11.76 5.03
C THR A 15 -13.88 -11.19 3.65
N TRP A 16 -12.66 -10.71 3.46
CA TRP A 16 -12.23 -10.16 2.17
C TRP A 16 -12.05 -11.22 1.08
N ARG A 17 -11.54 -12.40 1.40
CA ARG A 17 -11.51 -13.52 0.44
C ARG A 17 -12.92 -13.88 -0.06
N ASN A 18 -13.89 -13.92 0.85
CA ASN A 18 -15.30 -14.16 0.52
C ASN A 18 -15.92 -13.02 -0.30
N ALA A 19 -15.57 -11.77 -0.02
CA ALA A 19 -16.02 -10.62 -0.79
C ALA A 19 -15.55 -10.70 -2.24
N VAL A 20 -14.27 -11.05 -2.45
CA VAL A 20 -13.68 -11.22 -3.79
C VAL A 20 -14.28 -12.42 -4.53
N SER A 21 -14.37 -13.59 -3.88
CA SER A 21 -14.92 -14.79 -4.52
C SER A 21 -16.39 -14.65 -4.91
N SER A 22 -17.15 -13.83 -4.19
CA SER A 22 -18.54 -13.52 -4.51
C SER A 22 -18.73 -12.29 -5.40
N GLY A 23 -17.65 -11.64 -5.86
CA GLY A 23 -17.72 -10.44 -6.71
C GLY A 23 -18.29 -9.21 -6.00
N ARG A 24 -18.33 -9.20 -4.67
CA ARG A 24 -18.91 -8.14 -3.82
C ARG A 24 -17.83 -7.37 -3.09
N VAL A 25 -16.89 -6.82 -3.85
CA VAL A 25 -15.80 -5.99 -3.32
C VAL A 25 -16.32 -4.56 -3.10
N ALA A 26 -16.17 -4.05 -1.88
CA ALA A 26 -16.49 -2.65 -1.58
C ALA A 26 -15.51 -1.72 -2.31
N HIS A 27 -16.02 -0.60 -2.83
CA HIS A 27 -15.22 0.40 -3.55
C HIS A 27 -14.26 1.17 -2.64
N ALA A 28 -14.52 1.19 -1.34
CA ALA A 28 -13.66 1.82 -0.33
C ALA A 28 -13.65 0.96 0.93
N GLN A 29 -12.48 0.86 1.55
CA GLN A 29 -12.27 0.21 2.84
C GLN A 29 -11.44 1.15 3.72
N LEU A 30 -11.91 1.40 4.95
CA LEU A 30 -11.15 2.13 5.96
C LEU A 30 -10.62 1.13 6.98
N LEU A 31 -9.31 1.11 7.14
CA LEU A 31 -8.63 0.33 8.17
C LEU A 31 -8.21 1.30 9.27
N ASP A 32 -8.70 1.05 10.48
CA ASP A 32 -8.33 1.79 11.68
C ASP A 32 -7.67 0.84 12.67
N GLY A 33 -6.58 1.29 13.29
CA GLY A 33 -5.80 0.49 14.22
C GLY A 33 -4.48 1.17 14.58
N PRO A 34 -3.86 0.78 15.71
CA PRO A 34 -2.61 1.37 16.14
C PRO A 34 -1.49 1.06 15.15
N GLU A 35 -0.46 1.90 15.16
CA GLU A 35 0.77 1.67 14.42
C GLU A 35 1.38 0.32 14.77
N GLY A 36 1.94 -0.38 13.78
CA GLY A 36 2.45 -1.74 13.97
C GLY A 36 1.38 -2.86 14.02
N SER A 37 0.08 -2.54 14.03
CA SER A 37 -0.99 -3.55 14.08
C SER A 37 -1.12 -4.44 12.83
N GLY A 38 -0.38 -4.15 11.76
CA GLY A 38 -0.39 -4.95 10.53
C GLY A 38 -1.49 -4.58 9.53
N THR A 39 -2.21 -3.47 9.73
CA THR A 39 -3.23 -2.96 8.80
C THR A 39 -2.66 -2.67 7.41
N LEU A 40 -1.49 -2.02 7.31
CA LEU A 40 -0.82 -1.75 6.04
C LEU A 40 -0.40 -3.05 5.32
N ALA A 41 0.16 -4.00 6.06
CA ALA A 41 0.50 -5.32 5.54
C ALA A 41 -0.74 -6.06 5.02
N LEU A 42 -1.84 -6.02 5.77
CA LEU A 42 -3.11 -6.62 5.38
C LEU A 42 -3.70 -5.97 4.12
N ALA A 43 -3.67 -4.64 4.01
CA ALA A 43 -4.09 -3.92 2.81
C ALA A 43 -3.27 -4.32 1.59
N ARG A 44 -1.95 -4.45 1.75
CA ARG A 44 -1.04 -4.90 0.69
C ARG A 44 -1.31 -6.34 0.27
N ALA A 45 -1.57 -7.24 1.22
CA ALA A 45 -1.97 -8.62 0.92
C ALA A 45 -3.29 -8.67 0.14
N TYR A 46 -4.26 -7.83 0.53
CA TYR A 46 -5.54 -7.74 -0.15
C TYR A 46 -5.43 -7.21 -1.58
N ALA A 47 -4.66 -6.15 -1.80
CA ALA A 47 -4.40 -5.60 -3.13
C ALA A 47 -3.73 -6.64 -4.06
N GLN A 48 -2.78 -7.42 -3.53
CA GLN A 48 -2.18 -8.53 -4.28
C GLN A 48 -3.20 -9.63 -4.59
N TYR A 49 -4.06 -10.00 -3.64
CA TYR A 49 -5.09 -11.01 -3.85
C TYR A 49 -6.12 -10.58 -4.91
N LEU A 50 -6.55 -9.32 -4.89
CA LEU A 50 -7.50 -8.74 -5.86
C LEU A 50 -7.02 -8.80 -7.31
N THR A 51 -5.72 -8.62 -7.52
CA THR A 51 -5.11 -8.51 -8.87
C THR A 51 -4.36 -9.78 -9.27
N CYS A 52 -4.33 -10.80 -8.42
CA CYS A 52 -3.69 -12.08 -8.70
C CYS A 52 -4.40 -12.79 -9.87
N GLU A 53 -3.61 -13.28 -10.83
CA GLU A 53 -4.15 -13.97 -12.01
C GLU A 53 -4.70 -15.38 -11.68
N GLN A 54 -4.18 -15.99 -10.62
CA GLN A 54 -4.49 -17.38 -10.23
C GLN A 54 -4.61 -17.51 -8.71
N PRO A 55 -5.54 -16.81 -8.03
CA PRO A 55 -5.70 -16.92 -6.59
C PRO A 55 -6.26 -18.30 -6.21
N SER A 56 -5.84 -18.82 -5.06
CA SER A 56 -6.53 -19.93 -4.40
C SER A 56 -7.67 -19.41 -3.54
N ALA A 57 -8.47 -20.31 -2.95
CA ALA A 57 -9.51 -19.92 -1.99
C ALA A 57 -8.95 -19.21 -0.74
N ASP A 58 -7.67 -19.42 -0.44
CA ASP A 58 -7.03 -18.95 0.78
C ASP A 58 -6.02 -17.83 0.56
N ASP A 59 -5.40 -17.72 -0.63
CA ASP A 59 -4.36 -16.72 -0.85
C ASP A 59 -4.05 -16.46 -2.33
N SER A 60 -3.21 -15.47 -2.57
CA SER A 60 -2.61 -15.17 -3.87
C SER A 60 -1.48 -16.14 -4.19
N CYS A 61 -1.28 -16.47 -5.47
CA CYS A 61 -0.31 -17.51 -5.86
C CYS A 61 1.15 -17.14 -5.62
N GLY A 62 1.48 -15.84 -5.55
CA GLY A 62 2.84 -15.35 -5.33
C GLY A 62 3.80 -15.51 -6.51
N VAL A 63 3.37 -16.09 -7.64
CA VAL A 63 4.24 -16.42 -8.78
C VAL A 63 3.80 -15.82 -10.12
N CYS A 64 2.54 -15.40 -10.27
CA CYS A 64 2.06 -14.74 -11.49
C CYS A 64 2.69 -13.34 -11.67
N LYS A 65 2.59 -12.75 -12.87
CA LYS A 65 3.24 -11.46 -13.18
C LYS A 65 2.75 -10.36 -12.24
N SER A 66 1.44 -10.31 -11.98
CA SER A 66 0.86 -9.40 -10.98
C SER A 66 1.51 -9.58 -9.60
N CYS A 67 1.56 -10.80 -9.07
CA CYS A 67 2.17 -11.09 -7.76
C CYS A 67 3.67 -10.70 -7.70
N LEU A 68 4.41 -10.91 -8.80
CA LEU A 68 5.81 -10.50 -8.88
C LEU A 68 5.97 -8.97 -8.87
N ALA A 69 5.07 -8.24 -9.51
CA ALA A 69 5.06 -6.77 -9.48
C ALA A 69 4.72 -6.23 -8.06
N HIS A 70 3.76 -6.85 -7.37
CA HIS A 70 3.44 -6.55 -5.97
C HIS A 70 4.60 -6.80 -5.00
N ARG A 71 5.42 -7.83 -5.26
CA ARG A 71 6.61 -8.11 -4.45
C ARG A 71 7.56 -6.90 -4.43
N GLN A 72 7.66 -6.18 -5.54
CA GLN A 72 8.52 -5.02 -5.70
C GLN A 72 7.79 -3.68 -5.52
N LEU A 73 6.53 -3.70 -5.09
CA LEU A 73 5.66 -2.52 -4.95
C LEU A 73 5.55 -1.69 -6.25
N GLN A 74 5.54 -2.36 -7.40
CA GLN A 74 5.55 -1.75 -8.74
C GLN A 74 4.44 -2.33 -9.63
N HIS A 75 3.30 -2.67 -9.03
CA HIS A 75 2.15 -3.11 -9.80
C HIS A 75 1.53 -1.90 -10.52
N PRO A 76 1.30 -1.96 -11.85
CA PRO A 76 0.85 -0.79 -12.62
C PRO A 76 -0.50 -0.25 -12.16
N ASP A 77 -1.41 -1.13 -11.73
CA ASP A 77 -2.76 -0.74 -11.28
C ASP A 77 -2.85 -0.45 -9.77
N VAL A 78 -1.71 -0.35 -9.07
CA VAL A 78 -1.69 -0.02 -7.63
C VAL A 78 -0.93 1.27 -7.41
N HIS A 79 -1.67 2.30 -7.00
CA HIS A 79 -1.14 3.62 -6.72
C HIS A 79 -0.98 3.81 -5.20
N TRP A 80 0.23 4.18 -4.78
CA TRP A 80 0.54 4.47 -3.38
C TRP A 80 0.52 5.96 -3.14
N CYS A 81 -0.33 6.40 -2.22
CA CYS A 81 -0.37 7.77 -1.71
C CYS A 81 -0.02 7.73 -0.23
N PHE A 82 0.85 8.62 0.21
CA PHE A 82 1.35 8.66 1.57
C PHE A 82 1.72 10.09 1.94
N PRO A 83 1.75 10.44 3.24
CA PRO A 83 2.14 11.77 3.68
C PRO A 83 3.56 12.11 3.19
N SER A 84 3.72 13.25 2.52
CA SER A 84 5.01 13.76 2.06
C SER A 84 5.11 15.27 2.31
N PHE A 85 6.15 15.90 1.79
CA PHE A 85 6.30 17.35 1.74
C PHE A 85 6.60 17.79 0.31
N LYS A 86 6.44 19.08 0.03
CA LYS A 86 6.84 19.64 -1.26
C LYS A 86 8.35 19.58 -1.42
N ALA A 87 8.84 18.78 -2.37
CA ALA A 87 10.26 18.69 -2.68
C ALA A 87 10.83 20.06 -3.13
N ASP A 88 12.09 20.31 -2.81
CA ASP A 88 12.73 21.59 -3.13
C ASP A 88 12.82 21.77 -4.65
N GLY A 89 12.32 22.92 -5.14
CA GLY A 89 12.25 23.21 -6.58
C GLY A 89 11.11 22.52 -7.34
N ALA A 90 10.27 21.71 -6.69
CA ALA A 90 9.06 21.19 -7.31
C ALA A 90 7.97 22.27 -7.39
N ASP A 91 7.09 22.19 -8.40
CA ASP A 91 5.92 23.06 -8.47
C ASP A 91 4.77 22.55 -7.58
N LYS A 92 4.59 21.22 -7.56
CA LYS A 92 3.51 20.52 -6.85
C LYS A 92 4.04 19.72 -5.68
N ALA A 93 3.19 19.53 -4.66
CA ALA A 93 3.50 18.67 -3.52
C ALA A 93 2.95 17.25 -3.76
N THR A 94 3.67 16.40 -4.48
CA THR A 94 3.24 15.02 -4.78
C THR A 94 4.15 13.98 -4.13
N THR A 95 3.70 12.72 -4.10
CA THR A 95 4.49 11.59 -3.62
C THR A 95 5.50 11.07 -4.64
N GLU A 96 5.35 11.43 -5.92
CA GLU A 96 6.14 10.89 -7.03
C GLU A 96 7.66 10.99 -6.83
N PRO A 97 8.24 12.11 -6.36
CA PRO A 97 9.67 12.20 -6.07
C PRO A 97 10.15 11.23 -4.97
N HIS A 98 9.24 10.81 -4.08
CA HIS A 98 9.52 10.01 -2.89
C HIS A 98 9.15 8.53 -3.07
N GLN A 99 8.55 8.13 -4.20
CA GLN A 99 8.09 6.75 -4.46
C GLN A 99 9.20 5.71 -4.35
N LYS A 100 10.44 6.03 -4.74
CA LYS A 100 11.56 5.09 -4.61
C LYS A 100 11.90 4.85 -3.12
N THR A 101 12.15 5.93 -2.39
CA THR A 101 12.47 5.89 -0.94
C THR A 101 11.36 5.20 -0.15
N TRP A 102 10.10 5.50 -0.47
CA TRP A 102 8.95 4.87 0.17
C TRP A 102 8.92 3.35 -0.05
N ARG A 103 9.19 2.88 -1.27
CA ARG A 103 9.21 1.45 -1.57
C ARG A 103 10.34 0.75 -0.81
N GLU A 104 11.51 1.35 -0.76
CA GLU A 104 12.65 0.84 -0.01
C GLU A 104 12.31 0.73 1.48
N ALA A 105 11.70 1.77 2.07
CA ALA A 105 11.26 1.78 3.46
C ALA A 105 10.20 0.71 3.75
N LEU A 106 9.15 0.60 2.92
CA LEU A 106 8.08 -0.40 3.13
C LEU A 106 8.57 -1.85 2.92
N LEU A 107 9.54 -2.06 2.02
CA LEU A 107 10.13 -3.38 1.84
C LEU A 107 11.05 -3.78 3.00
N ALA A 108 11.69 -2.80 3.65
CA ALA A 108 12.50 -3.02 4.85
C ALA A 108 11.61 -3.30 6.08
N SER A 109 10.50 -2.57 6.23
CA SER A 109 9.55 -2.72 7.34
C SER A 109 8.11 -2.87 6.82
N PRO A 110 7.54 -4.10 6.80
CA PRO A 110 6.15 -4.35 6.41
C PRO A 110 5.09 -3.57 7.20
N SER A 111 5.44 -3.16 8.42
CA SER A 111 4.61 -2.37 9.33
C SER A 111 5.07 -0.91 9.39
N LEU A 112 5.61 -0.39 8.28
CA LEU A 112 6.21 0.94 8.17
C LEU A 112 5.39 1.99 8.94
N GLY A 113 6.03 2.55 9.95
CA GLY A 113 5.49 3.59 10.79
C GLY A 113 5.60 4.99 10.20
N LEU A 114 4.95 5.97 10.84
CA LEU A 114 5.12 7.37 10.47
C LEU A 114 6.51 7.88 10.88
N GLU A 115 7.00 7.45 12.04
CA GLU A 115 8.34 7.79 12.54
C GLU A 115 9.43 7.20 11.63
N ASP A 116 9.33 5.90 11.33
CA ASP A 116 10.22 5.21 10.38
C ASP A 116 10.23 5.92 9.00
N TRP A 117 9.06 6.38 8.55
CA TRP A 117 8.92 7.07 7.28
C TRP A 117 9.56 8.46 7.29
N LEU A 118 9.40 9.21 8.39
CA LEU A 118 10.07 10.50 8.59
C LEU A 118 11.61 10.35 8.56
N GLU A 119 12.13 9.32 9.23
CA GLU A 119 13.55 9.00 9.25
C GLU A 119 14.04 8.63 7.84
N ALA A 120 13.32 7.77 7.11
CA ALA A 120 13.66 7.38 5.74
C ALA A 120 13.69 8.57 4.77
N LEU A 121 12.87 9.60 5.01
CA LEU A 121 12.87 10.84 4.24
C LEU A 121 13.98 11.82 4.62
N GLY A 122 14.67 11.62 5.75
CA GLY A 122 15.60 12.60 6.33
C GLY A 122 14.91 13.93 6.66
N ALA A 123 13.64 13.86 7.10
CA ALA A 123 12.72 14.98 7.17
C ALA A 123 12.36 15.40 8.60
N ASP A 124 13.33 15.34 9.52
CA ASP A 124 13.19 15.51 10.99
C ASP A 124 12.42 16.76 11.47
N ARG A 125 12.17 17.74 10.61
CA ARG A 125 11.44 18.98 10.93
C ARG A 125 10.34 19.36 9.93
N LYS A 126 10.05 18.52 8.93
CA LYS A 126 9.00 18.81 7.95
C LYS A 126 7.70 18.14 8.39
N GLN A 127 6.63 18.92 8.45
CA GLN A 127 5.29 18.36 8.61
C GLN A 127 4.91 17.62 7.31
N LEU A 128 4.57 16.34 7.43
CA LEU A 128 4.06 15.56 6.32
C LEU A 128 2.56 15.77 6.16
N PHE A 129 2.10 15.79 4.92
CA PHE A 129 0.68 15.90 4.58
C PHE A 129 0.41 15.22 3.24
N ILE A 130 -0.87 14.95 2.97
CA ILE A 130 -1.34 14.53 1.64
C ILE A 130 -1.99 15.77 1.02
N SER A 131 -1.41 16.28 -0.06
CA SER A 131 -1.83 17.54 -0.67
C SER A 131 -3.01 17.35 -1.65
N VAL A 132 -3.66 18.45 -2.03
CA VAL A 132 -4.63 18.43 -3.14
C VAL A 132 -3.96 18.10 -4.47
N ASP A 133 -2.70 18.50 -4.67
CA ASP A 133 -1.94 18.16 -5.88
C ASP A 133 -1.79 16.64 -6.03
N GLU A 134 -1.59 15.91 -4.92
CA GLU A 134 -1.50 14.45 -4.93
C GLU A 134 -2.82 13.82 -5.38
N ALA A 135 -3.96 14.28 -4.85
CA ALA A 135 -5.26 13.78 -5.26
C ALA A 135 -5.53 14.00 -6.75
N LEU A 136 -5.16 15.18 -7.28
CA LEU A 136 -5.26 15.49 -8.70
C LEU A 136 -4.33 14.62 -9.56
N GLU A 137 -3.13 14.34 -9.06
CA GLU A 137 -2.14 13.51 -9.76
C GLU A 137 -2.56 12.04 -9.83
N VAL A 138 -3.16 11.50 -8.77
CA VAL A 138 -3.76 10.15 -8.78
C VAL A 138 -4.85 10.07 -9.83
N ASN A 139 -5.77 11.03 -9.85
CA ASN A 139 -6.87 11.05 -10.80
C ASN A 139 -6.40 11.20 -12.26
N ARG A 140 -5.22 11.80 -12.50
CA ARG A 140 -4.58 11.88 -13.83
C ARG A 140 -3.99 10.55 -14.29
N LYS A 141 -3.63 9.65 -13.35
CA LYS A 141 -2.99 8.35 -13.60
C LYS A 141 -4.00 7.22 -13.84
N LEU A 142 -5.25 7.40 -13.41
CA LEU A 142 -6.40 6.52 -13.69
C LEU A 142 -6.92 6.72 -15.12
#